data_AF-T0CH31-F1
#
_entry.id   AF-T0CH31-F1
#
_cell.length_a   1.000
_cell.length_b   1.000
_cell.length_c   1.000
_cell.angle_alpha   90.00
_cell.angle_beta   90.00
_cell.angle_gamma   90.00
#
_symmetry.space_group_name_H-M   'P 1'
#
loop_
_entity.id
_entity.type
_entity.pdbx_description
1 polymer ?
#
loop_
_entity_poly.entity_id
_entity_poly.type
_entity_poly.pdbx_seq_one_letter_code
_entity_poly.pdbx_strand_id
1 'polypeptide(L)'
;MGIINLVFKPYGIDYNSGWAPTSAFFIASALVFNYITNSIKISKEHIRSYLTVSIAFLAMAVSINYLFPISMIKKFEIINSEILFPLFNWNVFISKSADIIFQQLLINILIEHYLKFYNRRDSVKYFGIFFAVIHLPLFYIFGMDALYFILPSIAGGLLFAYLISYFYRGYLLSLGFHFSFYLALGLFLRYLN
;
A
#
# COMPACT_ATOMS: atom_id res chain seq x y z
N MET A 1 -23.28 2.47 12.91
CA MET A 1 -22.20 3.38 12.47
C MET A 1 -20.92 3.31 13.33
N GLY A 2 -20.96 2.95 14.63
CA GLY A 2 -19.78 2.98 15.51
C GLY A 2 -18.67 1.93 15.26
N ILE A 3 -19.02 0.65 15.05
CA ILE A 3 -18.03 -0.44 14.89
C ILE A 3 -17.39 -0.42 13.50
N ILE A 4 -18.16 -0.11 12.46
CA ILE A 4 -17.65 0.02 11.08
C ILE A 4 -16.66 1.19 11.01
N ASN A 5 -16.96 2.33 11.65
CA ASN A 5 -15.99 3.41 11.74
C ASN A 5 -14.75 2.98 12.54
N LEU A 6 -14.89 2.28 13.67
CA LEU A 6 -13.73 1.81 14.46
C LEU A 6 -12.75 0.91 13.68
N VAL A 7 -13.28 0.09 12.76
CA VAL A 7 -12.50 -0.88 11.96
C VAL A 7 -11.93 -0.24 10.68
N PHE A 8 -12.67 0.66 10.02
CA PHE A 8 -12.26 1.26 8.74
C PHE A 8 -11.60 2.65 8.86
N LYS A 9 -11.81 3.35 9.97
CA LYS A 9 -11.18 4.61 10.36
C LYS A 9 -11.05 4.59 11.89
N PRO A 10 -10.04 3.93 12.48
CA PRO A 10 -9.77 4.16 13.89
C PRO A 10 -9.67 5.68 14.06
N TYR A 11 -10.60 6.25 14.82
CA TYR A 11 -10.72 7.69 15.04
C TYR A 11 -9.34 8.17 15.51
N GLY A 12 -8.55 8.75 14.59
CA GLY A 12 -7.14 9.05 14.82
C GLY A 12 -6.13 8.71 13.70
N ILE A 13 -6.49 7.92 12.67
CA ILE A 13 -5.64 7.82 11.46
C ILE A 13 -5.80 9.11 10.66
N ASP A 14 -4.80 9.96 10.79
CA ASP A 14 -4.63 11.18 10.03
C ASP A 14 -3.23 11.16 9.41
N TYR A 15 -3.18 10.96 8.09
CA TYR A 15 -1.93 10.90 7.33
C TYR A 15 -1.21 12.26 7.25
N ASN A 16 -1.87 13.36 7.61
CA ASN A 16 -1.35 14.72 7.50
C ASN A 16 -0.95 15.30 8.87
N SER A 17 -1.89 15.45 9.82
CA SER A 17 -1.56 16.02 11.14
C SER A 17 -1.13 14.96 12.16
N GLY A 18 -1.63 13.73 12.03
CA GLY A 18 -1.31 12.57 12.85
C GLY A 18 -0.32 11.60 12.20
N TRP A 19 0.53 12.07 11.28
CA TRP A 19 1.33 11.19 10.42
C TRP A 19 2.28 10.28 11.21
N ALA A 20 2.88 10.79 12.29
CA ALA A 20 3.80 10.05 13.15
C ALA A 20 3.11 8.91 13.92
N PRO A 21 2.03 9.16 14.71
CA PRO A 21 1.31 8.07 15.38
C PRO A 21 0.67 7.09 14.38
N THR A 22 0.18 7.57 13.23
CA THR A 22 -0.34 6.72 12.15
C THR A 22 0.73 5.78 11.60
N SER A 23 1.93 6.30 11.34
CA SER A 23 3.07 5.49 10.87
C SER A 23 3.47 4.45 11.90
N ALA A 24 3.59 4.85 13.16
CA ALA A 24 3.94 3.96 14.26
C ALA A 24 2.92 2.82 14.43
N PHE A 25 1.63 3.14 14.30
CA PHE A 25 0.56 2.15 14.32
C PHE A 25 0.72 1.12 13.19
N PHE A 26 0.89 1.55 11.94
CA PHE A 26 1.06 0.63 10.81
C PHE A 26 2.27 -0.30 10.98
N ILE A 27 3.43 0.25 11.37
CA ILE A 27 4.63 -0.55 11.60
C ILE A 27 4.43 -1.52 12.77
N ALA A 28 3.86 -1.07 13.89
CA ALA A 28 3.60 -1.92 15.04
C ALA A 28 2.62 -3.05 14.71
N SER A 29 1.52 -2.76 14.02
CA SER A 29 0.55 -3.75 13.55
C SER A 29 1.20 -4.79 12.63
N ALA A 30 2.10 -4.37 11.72
CA ALA A 30 2.83 -5.28 10.86
C ALA A 30 3.69 -6.27 11.66
N LEU A 31 4.43 -5.74 12.64
CA LEU A 31 5.33 -6.53 13.49
C LEU A 31 4.56 -7.49 14.39
N VAL A 32 3.48 -7.03 15.03
CA VAL A 32 2.61 -7.87 15.88
C VAL A 32 1.97 -8.98 15.05
N PHE A 33 1.44 -8.66 13.87
CA PHE A 33 0.81 -9.67 13.02
C PHE A 33 1.82 -10.71 12.52
N ASN A 34 3.03 -10.29 12.13
CA ASN A 34 4.09 -11.24 11.78
C ASN A 34 4.52 -12.09 12.98
N TYR A 35 4.60 -11.52 14.18
CA TYR A 35 4.93 -12.25 15.41
C TYR A 35 3.90 -13.34 15.72
N ILE A 36 2.61 -13.00 15.66
CA ILE A 36 1.52 -13.94 15.93
C ILE A 36 1.47 -15.07 14.89
N THR A 37 1.62 -14.72 13.61
CA THR A 37 1.48 -15.69 12.51
C THR A 37 2.76 -16.48 12.23
N ASN A 38 3.91 -16.00 12.73
CA ASN A 38 5.27 -16.50 12.45
C ASN A 38 5.47 -16.90 10.98
N SER A 39 4.86 -16.13 10.08
CA SER A 39 4.73 -16.54 8.67
C SER A 39 5.95 -16.14 7.85
N ILE A 40 6.62 -15.04 8.22
CA ILE A 40 7.86 -14.60 7.56
C ILE A 40 8.99 -14.53 8.58
N LYS A 41 10.08 -15.25 8.28
CA LYS A 41 11.34 -15.10 9.01
C LYS A 41 12.04 -13.82 8.57
N ILE A 42 11.82 -12.74 9.32
CA ILE A 42 12.46 -11.45 9.07
C ILE A 42 13.95 -11.57 9.44
N SER A 43 14.81 -11.64 8.43
CA SER A 43 16.27 -11.63 8.61
C SER A 43 16.84 -10.20 8.48
N LYS A 44 18.09 -10.01 8.92
CA LYS A 44 18.81 -8.74 8.70
C LYS A 44 18.88 -8.36 7.22
N GLU A 45 19.02 -9.36 6.34
CA GLU A 45 19.02 -9.15 4.90
C GLU A 45 17.65 -8.68 4.39
N HIS A 46 16.55 -9.28 4.86
CA HIS A 46 15.20 -8.82 4.52
C HIS A 46 15.00 -7.35 4.91
N ILE A 47 15.35 -6.98 6.14
CA ILE A 47 15.24 -5.59 6.61
C ILE A 47 16.08 -4.67 5.72
N ARG A 48 17.34 -5.04 5.44
CA ARG A 48 18.22 -4.25 4.56
C ARG A 48 17.62 -4.07 3.18
N SER A 49 17.09 -5.13 2.56
CA SER A 49 16.49 -5.03 1.22
C SER A 49 15.22 -4.17 1.19
N TYR A 50 14.35 -4.28 2.20
CA TYR A 50 13.18 -3.39 2.34
C TYR A 50 13.58 -1.93 2.48
N LEU A 51 14.58 -1.65 3.33
CA LEU A 51 15.11 -0.31 3.51
C LEU A 51 15.73 0.24 2.23
N THR A 52 16.54 -0.56 1.52
CA THR A 52 17.14 -0.14 0.24
C THR A 52 16.08 0.24 -0.78
N VAL A 53 15.04 -0.59 -0.96
CA VAL A 53 13.93 -0.30 -1.88
C VAL A 53 13.21 0.98 -1.44
N SER A 54 12.86 1.09 -0.16
CA SER A 54 12.15 2.26 0.37
C SER A 54 12.94 3.56 0.21
N ILE A 55 14.26 3.55 0.45
CA ILE A 55 15.16 4.70 0.25
C ILE A 55 15.27 5.05 -1.23
N ALA A 56 15.39 4.06 -2.12
CA ALA A 56 15.42 4.30 -3.55
C ALA A 56 14.12 4.98 -4.04
N PHE A 57 12.97 4.51 -3.54
CA PHE A 57 11.67 5.12 -3.87
C PHE A 57 11.50 6.52 -3.27
N LEU A 58 12.00 6.76 -2.06
CA LEU A 58 12.09 8.10 -1.47
C LEU A 58 12.90 9.05 -2.37
N ALA A 59 14.08 8.62 -2.80
CA ALA A 59 14.92 9.41 -3.70
C ALA A 59 14.20 9.70 -5.02
N MET A 60 13.57 8.70 -5.63
CA MET A 60 12.76 8.89 -6.84
C MET A 60 11.61 9.87 -6.64
N ALA A 61 10.89 9.79 -5.51
CA ALA A 61 9.80 10.69 -5.20
C ALA A 61 10.27 12.16 -5.09
N VAL A 62 11.40 12.38 -4.43
CA VAL A 62 12.04 13.70 -4.33
C VAL A 62 12.44 14.22 -5.71
N SER A 63 13.10 13.37 -6.52
CA SER A 63 13.48 13.72 -7.89
C SER A 63 12.27 14.06 -8.77
N ILE A 64 11.20 13.28 -8.70
CA ILE A 64 9.95 13.55 -9.42
C ILE A 64 9.37 14.90 -9.01
N ASN A 65 9.30 15.18 -7.70
CA ASN A 65 8.73 16.43 -7.24
C ASN A 65 9.57 17.65 -7.65
N TYR A 66 10.89 17.49 -7.77
CA TYR A 66 11.79 18.53 -8.28
C TYR A 66 11.66 18.74 -9.80
N LEU A 67 11.65 17.65 -10.58
CA LEU A 67 11.60 17.71 -12.05
C LEU A 67 10.21 18.06 -12.60
N PHE A 68 9.16 17.65 -11.90
CA PHE A 68 7.77 17.78 -12.32
C PHE A 68 6.92 18.44 -11.21
N PRO A 69 7.17 19.71 -10.88
CA PRO A 69 6.49 20.39 -9.79
C PRO A 69 4.97 20.47 -10.02
N ILE A 70 4.20 20.29 -8.95
CA ILE A 70 2.74 20.42 -8.98
C ILE A 70 2.35 21.89 -8.83
N SER A 71 1.36 22.36 -9.60
CA SER A 71 0.82 23.71 -9.44
C SER A 71 0.09 23.85 -8.10
N MET A 72 0.07 25.06 -7.54
CA MET A 72 -0.63 25.31 -6.27
C MET A 72 -2.13 24.99 -6.37
N ILE A 73 -2.77 25.27 -7.51
CA ILE A 73 -4.19 25.00 -7.75
C ILE A 73 -4.48 23.49 -7.64
N LYS A 74 -3.74 22.65 -8.38
CA LYS A 74 -3.90 21.20 -8.31
C LYS A 74 -3.58 20.63 -6.94
N LYS A 75 -2.59 21.21 -6.25
CA LYS A 75 -2.26 20.81 -4.88
C LYS A 75 -3.44 21.04 -3.94
N PHE A 76 -4.15 22.17 -4.08
CA PHE A 76 -5.38 22.43 -3.32
C PHE A 76 -6.52 21.47 -3.70
N GLU A 77 -6.73 21.21 -4.98
CA GLU A 77 -7.76 20.27 -5.46
C GLU A 77 -7.54 18.86 -4.90
N ILE A 78 -6.30 18.34 -4.96
CA ILE A 78 -5.95 17.00 -4.45
C ILE A 78 -6.07 16.91 -2.93
N ILE A 79 -5.69 17.96 -2.20
CA ILE A 79 -5.85 17.99 -0.74
C ILE A 79 -7.35 17.99 -0.38
N ASN A 80 -8.15 18.76 -1.10
CA ASN A 80 -9.60 18.86 -0.87
C ASN A 80 -10.36 17.60 -1.29
N SER A 81 -9.83 16.82 -2.23
CA SER A 81 -10.44 15.54 -2.63
C SER A 81 -10.18 14.40 -1.63
N GLU A 82 -9.46 14.66 -0.52
CA GLU A 82 -9.01 13.66 0.46
C GLU A 82 -8.14 12.55 -0.15
N ILE A 83 -7.62 12.77 -1.35
CA ILE A 83 -6.81 11.79 -2.06
C ILE A 83 -5.35 11.97 -1.61
N LEU A 84 -4.99 11.24 -0.57
CA LEU A 84 -3.70 11.34 0.12
C LEU A 84 -2.60 10.57 -0.64
N PHE A 85 -1.86 11.27 -1.50
CA PHE A 85 -0.74 10.69 -2.25
C PHE A 85 0.64 11.09 -1.70
N PRO A 86 1.62 10.15 -1.70
CA PRO A 86 2.94 10.39 -1.13
C PRO A 86 3.65 11.58 -1.76
N LEU A 87 3.41 11.84 -3.04
CA LEU A 87 4.17 12.82 -3.82
C LEU A 87 3.86 14.30 -3.50
N PHE A 88 2.84 14.63 -2.70
CA PHE A 88 2.34 16.02 -2.60
C PHE A 88 2.60 16.72 -1.26
N ASN A 89 2.87 15.95 -0.21
CA ASN A 89 3.13 16.46 1.15
C ASN A 89 4.06 15.49 1.88
N TRP A 90 5.11 16.00 2.52
CA TRP A 90 6.08 15.19 3.29
C TRP A 90 5.44 14.36 4.41
N ASN A 91 4.45 14.90 5.11
CA ASN A 91 3.75 14.17 6.17
C ASN A 91 2.98 12.97 5.58
N VAL A 92 2.28 13.22 4.47
CA VAL A 92 1.56 12.19 3.71
C VAL A 92 2.53 11.18 3.10
N PHE A 93 3.69 11.62 2.65
CA PHE A 93 4.74 10.74 2.13
C PHE A 93 5.15 9.71 3.19
N ILE A 94 5.47 10.16 4.40
CA ILE A 94 5.97 9.29 5.46
C ILE A 94 4.88 8.32 5.92
N SER A 95 3.70 8.84 6.26
CA SER A 95 2.57 8.02 6.73
C SER A 95 2.09 7.03 5.67
N LYS A 96 2.04 7.45 4.40
CA LYS A 96 1.63 6.55 3.32
C LYS A 96 2.70 5.52 2.96
N SER A 97 3.98 5.86 3.08
CA SER A 97 5.06 4.88 2.92
C SER A 97 5.01 3.81 4.02
N ALA A 98 4.73 4.20 5.26
CA ALA A 98 4.53 3.26 6.37
C ALA A 98 3.31 2.35 6.15
N ASP A 99 2.20 2.92 5.66
CA ASP A 99 1.00 2.17 5.26
C ASP A 99 1.31 1.18 4.13
N ILE A 100 2.01 1.59 3.07
CA ILE A 100 2.43 0.70 1.96
C ILE A 100 3.29 -0.46 2.48
N ILE A 101 4.24 -0.18 3.39
CA ILE A 101 5.07 -1.22 4.00
C ILE A 101 4.21 -2.20 4.82
N PHE A 102 3.29 -1.69 5.63
CA PHE A 102 2.35 -2.51 6.39
C PHE A 102 1.49 -3.40 5.47
N GLN A 103 0.87 -2.80 4.45
CA GLN A 103 0.07 -3.52 3.46
C GLN A 103 0.90 -4.58 2.76
N GLN A 104 2.14 -4.27 2.34
CA GLN A 104 3.02 -5.23 1.69
C GLN A 104 3.39 -6.40 2.61
N LEU A 105 3.67 -6.15 3.89
CA LEU A 105 3.95 -7.20 4.86
C LEU A 105 2.72 -8.10 5.06
N LEU A 106 1.52 -7.52 5.16
CA LEU A 106 0.28 -8.27 5.26
C LEU A 106 0.04 -9.13 4.02
N ILE A 107 0.23 -8.57 2.82
CA ILE A 107 0.13 -9.26 1.53
C ILE A 107 1.08 -10.48 1.52
N ASN A 108 2.35 -10.28 1.88
CA ASN A 108 3.32 -11.38 1.91
C ASN A 108 2.90 -12.48 2.88
N ILE A 109 2.48 -12.13 4.11
CA ILE A 109 2.07 -13.10 5.13
C ILE A 109 0.89 -13.93 4.63
N LEU A 110 -0.11 -13.27 4.04
CA LEU A 110 -1.28 -13.94 3.50
C LEU A 110 -0.91 -14.88 2.35
N ILE A 111 -0.09 -14.44 1.39
CA ILE A 111 0.33 -15.30 0.27
C ILE A 111 1.14 -16.50 0.76
N GLU A 112 2.09 -16.29 1.67
CA GLU A 112 2.84 -17.38 2.31
C GLU A 112 1.91 -18.34 3.06
N HIS A 113 0.86 -17.83 3.70
CA HIS A 113 -0.17 -18.66 4.29
C HIS A 113 -0.91 -19.49 3.23
N TYR A 114 -1.39 -18.90 2.13
CA TYR A 114 -2.03 -19.64 1.04
C TYR A 114 -1.09 -20.70 0.44
N LEU A 115 0.20 -20.40 0.26
CA LEU A 115 1.20 -21.34 -0.26
C LEU A 115 1.47 -22.55 0.64
N LYS A 116 1.11 -22.49 1.94
CA LYS A 116 1.18 -23.65 2.85
C LYS A 116 0.05 -24.66 2.59
N PHE A 117 -1.09 -24.22 2.05
CA PHE A 117 -2.29 -25.04 1.89
C PHE A 117 -2.65 -25.33 0.43
N TYR A 118 -2.19 -24.50 -0.50
CA TYR A 118 -2.53 -24.56 -1.92
C TYR A 118 -1.29 -24.51 -2.81
N ASN A 119 -1.40 -25.03 -4.04
CA ASN A 119 -0.36 -24.86 -5.04
C ASN A 119 -0.25 -23.37 -5.49
N ARG A 120 0.87 -23.00 -6.11
CA ARG A 120 1.15 -21.60 -6.51
C ARG A 120 0.03 -20.96 -7.33
N ARG A 121 -0.55 -21.68 -8.29
CA ARG A 121 -1.59 -21.15 -9.17
C ARG A 121 -2.87 -20.86 -8.38
N ASP A 122 -3.27 -21.79 -7.52
CA ASP A 122 -4.45 -21.66 -6.69
C ASP A 122 -4.26 -20.58 -5.61
N SER A 123 -3.06 -20.45 -5.03
CA SER A 123 -2.72 -19.35 -4.13
C SER A 123 -2.90 -17.98 -4.78
N VAL A 124 -2.44 -17.80 -6.03
CA VAL A 124 -2.65 -16.55 -6.78
C VAL A 124 -4.13 -16.28 -7.01
N LYS A 125 -4.88 -17.29 -7.45
CA LYS A 125 -6.32 -17.17 -7.72
C LYS A 125 -7.10 -16.79 -6.44
N TYR A 126 -6.91 -17.55 -5.37
CA TYR A 126 -7.65 -17.34 -4.12
C TYR A 126 -7.25 -16.05 -3.44
N PHE A 127 -5.96 -15.69 -3.45
CA PHE A 127 -5.52 -14.40 -2.96
C PHE A 127 -6.13 -13.25 -3.77
N GLY A 128 -6.17 -13.33 -5.10
CA GLY A 128 -6.80 -12.32 -5.94
C GLY A 128 -8.28 -12.12 -5.62
N ILE A 129 -9.03 -13.21 -5.44
CA ILE A 129 -10.44 -13.17 -5.02
C ILE A 129 -10.57 -12.54 -3.63
N PHE A 130 -9.78 -13.00 -2.66
CA PHE A 130 -9.76 -12.43 -1.31
C PHE A 130 -9.47 -10.93 -1.34
N PHE A 131 -8.46 -10.52 -2.10
CA PHE A 131 -8.05 -9.12 -2.24
C PHE A 131 -9.16 -8.27 -2.86
N ALA A 132 -9.92 -8.80 -3.84
CA ALA A 132 -11.11 -8.14 -4.36
C ALA A 132 -12.17 -7.93 -3.27
N VAL A 133 -12.47 -8.99 -2.51
CA VAL A 133 -13.55 -9.01 -1.50
C VAL A 133 -13.28 -8.00 -0.38
N ILE A 134 -12.04 -7.89 0.11
CA ILE A 134 -11.70 -6.94 1.18
C ILE A 134 -11.85 -5.47 0.73
N HIS A 135 -11.88 -5.20 -0.58
CA HIS A 135 -12.09 -3.85 -1.12
C HIS A 135 -13.56 -3.54 -1.43
N LEU A 136 -14.45 -4.54 -1.45
CA LEU A 136 -15.90 -4.31 -1.66
C LEU A 136 -16.53 -3.31 -0.67
N PRO A 137 -16.10 -3.23 0.62
CA PRO A 137 -16.62 -2.21 1.52
C PRO A 137 -16.44 -0.76 1.03
N LEU A 138 -15.53 -0.50 0.08
CA LEU A 138 -15.37 0.82 -0.53
C LEU A 138 -16.63 1.30 -1.26
N PHE A 139 -17.49 0.38 -1.75
CA PHE A 139 -18.78 0.75 -2.33
C PHE A 139 -19.69 1.49 -1.34
N TYR A 140 -19.61 1.20 -0.04
CA TYR A 140 -20.41 1.91 0.97
C TYR A 140 -19.93 3.35 1.19
N ILE A 141 -18.67 3.64 0.90
CA ILE A 141 -18.06 4.95 1.13
C ILE A 141 -18.11 5.81 -0.14
N PHE A 142 -17.79 5.21 -1.30
CA PHE A 142 -17.58 5.93 -2.56
C PHE A 142 -18.63 5.60 -3.64
N GLY A 143 -19.62 4.73 -3.36
CA GLY A 143 -20.60 4.33 -4.36
C GLY A 143 -19.94 3.70 -5.60
N MET A 144 -20.40 4.06 -6.80
CA MET A 144 -19.83 3.53 -8.05
C MET A 144 -18.40 3.99 -8.31
N ASP A 145 -17.98 5.13 -7.76
CA ASP A 145 -16.60 5.63 -7.88
C ASP A 145 -15.60 4.71 -7.16
N ALA A 146 -16.07 3.81 -6.27
CA ALA A 146 -15.26 2.76 -5.69
C ALA A 146 -14.58 1.87 -6.75
N LEU A 147 -15.15 1.75 -7.96
CA LEU A 147 -14.56 0.97 -9.05
C LEU A 147 -13.17 1.48 -9.46
N TYR A 148 -12.91 2.79 -9.34
CA TYR A 148 -11.58 3.37 -9.60
C TYR A 148 -10.51 2.84 -8.64
N PHE A 149 -10.89 2.38 -7.46
CA PHE A 149 -9.98 1.79 -6.47
C PHE A 149 -10.00 0.26 -6.53
N ILE A 150 -11.18 -0.35 -6.70
CA ILE A 150 -11.35 -1.80 -6.68
C ILE A 150 -10.69 -2.47 -7.88
N LEU A 151 -10.88 -1.96 -9.10
CA LEU A 151 -10.31 -2.59 -10.30
C LEU A 151 -8.77 -2.64 -10.26
N PRO A 152 -8.06 -1.53 -9.97
CA PRO A 152 -6.61 -1.58 -9.76
C PRO A 152 -6.20 -2.48 -8.60
N SER A 153 -6.97 -2.51 -7.50
CA SER A 153 -6.68 -3.42 -6.38
C SER A 153 -6.76 -4.89 -6.80
N ILE A 154 -7.76 -5.30 -7.60
CA ILE A 154 -7.86 -6.68 -8.10
C ILE A 154 -6.64 -7.05 -8.94
N ALA A 155 -6.28 -6.20 -9.90
CA ALA A 155 -5.10 -6.39 -10.74
C ALA A 155 -3.81 -6.44 -9.89
N GLY A 156 -3.69 -5.53 -8.92
CA GLY A 156 -2.60 -5.49 -7.96
C GLY A 156 -2.51 -6.76 -7.12
N GLY A 157 -3.63 -7.25 -6.59
CA GLY A 157 -3.67 -8.47 -5.78
C GLY A 157 -3.19 -9.71 -6.55
N LEU A 158 -3.64 -9.88 -7.79
CA LEU A 158 -3.16 -10.95 -8.67
C LEU A 158 -1.67 -10.80 -8.99
N LEU A 159 -1.23 -9.59 -9.34
CA LEU A 159 0.17 -9.30 -9.67
C LEU A 159 1.09 -9.56 -8.46
N PHE A 160 0.74 -9.05 -7.29
CA PHE A 160 1.52 -9.23 -6.06
C PHE A 160 1.64 -10.71 -5.70
N ALA A 161 0.51 -11.45 -5.72
CA ALA A 161 0.54 -12.88 -5.47
C ALA A 161 1.37 -13.65 -6.48
N TYR A 162 1.27 -13.29 -7.76
CA TYR A 162 2.07 -13.92 -8.82
C TYR A 162 3.57 -13.66 -8.60
N LEU A 163 3.97 -12.40 -8.37
CA LEU A 163 5.36 -12.03 -8.13
C LEU A 163 5.94 -12.79 -6.95
N ILE A 164 5.23 -12.82 -5.82
CA ILE A 164 5.66 -13.48 -4.58
C ILE A 164 5.74 -15.00 -4.75
N SER A 165 4.79 -15.62 -5.46
CA SER A 165 4.71 -17.08 -5.58
C SER A 165 5.71 -17.68 -6.58
N TYR A 166 6.13 -16.93 -7.60
CA TYR A 166 6.90 -17.46 -8.74
C TYR A 166 8.34 -16.97 -8.82
N PHE A 167 8.70 -15.83 -8.21
CA PHE A 167 10.03 -15.24 -8.37
C PHE A 167 10.86 -15.30 -7.09
N TYR A 168 12.17 -15.55 -7.25
CA TYR A 168 13.12 -15.35 -6.16
C TYR A 168 13.11 -13.89 -5.72
N ARG A 169 12.94 -13.64 -4.41
CA ARG A 169 12.71 -12.31 -3.84
C ARG A 169 11.48 -11.59 -4.42
N GLY A 170 10.44 -12.34 -4.80
CA GLY A 170 9.18 -11.81 -5.31
C GLY A 170 8.53 -10.76 -4.40
N TYR A 171 8.77 -10.82 -3.09
CA TYR A 171 8.33 -9.79 -2.14
C TYR A 171 8.96 -8.40 -2.39
N LEU A 172 10.21 -8.32 -2.86
CA LEU A 172 10.86 -7.05 -3.23
C LEU A 172 10.29 -6.52 -4.54
N LEU A 173 10.06 -7.41 -5.51
CA LEU A 173 9.42 -7.04 -6.77
C LEU A 173 8.01 -6.50 -6.50
N SER A 174 7.24 -7.18 -5.66
CA SER A 174 5.92 -6.72 -5.23
C SER A 174 5.98 -5.36 -4.56
N LEU A 175 6.89 -5.16 -3.60
CA LEU A 175 7.08 -3.86 -2.94
C LEU A 175 7.43 -2.75 -3.95
N GLY A 176 8.32 -3.05 -4.90
CA GLY A 176 8.72 -2.12 -5.94
C GLY A 176 7.56 -1.75 -6.86
N PHE A 177 6.74 -2.73 -7.28
CA PHE A 177 5.52 -2.46 -8.04
C PHE A 177 4.52 -1.64 -7.23
N HIS A 178 4.39 -1.92 -5.94
CA HIS A 178 3.48 -1.21 -5.05
C HIS A 178 3.86 0.27 -4.94
N PHE A 179 5.13 0.59 -4.65
CA PHE A 179 5.58 1.98 -4.65
C PHE A 179 5.50 2.63 -6.03
N SER A 180 5.87 1.90 -7.10
CA SER A 180 5.79 2.41 -8.48
C SER A 180 4.37 2.80 -8.86
N PHE A 181 3.37 2.03 -8.44
CA PHE A 181 1.96 2.36 -8.67
C PHE A 181 1.60 3.70 -8.05
N TYR A 182 1.97 3.95 -6.78
CA TYR A 182 1.71 5.23 -6.12
C TYR A 182 2.49 6.39 -6.76
N LEU A 183 3.72 6.17 -7.23
CA LEU A 183 4.48 7.19 -7.95
C LEU A 183 3.84 7.51 -9.31
N ALA A 184 3.48 6.48 -10.08
CA ALA A 184 2.85 6.64 -11.38
C ALA A 184 1.50 7.33 -11.27
N LEU A 185 0.69 6.96 -10.27
CA LEU A 185 -0.60 7.59 -10.02
C LEU A 185 -0.44 9.05 -9.58
N GLY A 186 0.52 9.35 -8.70
CA GLY A 186 0.81 10.73 -8.31
C GLY A 186 1.36 11.57 -9.47
N LEU A 187 2.14 10.99 -10.39
CA LEU A 187 2.55 11.65 -11.63
C LEU A 187 1.34 11.90 -12.54
N PHE A 188 0.51 10.88 -12.77
CA PHE A 188 -0.68 10.97 -13.61
C PHE A 188 -1.62 12.08 -13.15
N LEU A 189 -1.88 12.19 -11.84
CA LEU A 189 -2.73 13.22 -11.25
C LEU A 189 -2.14 14.64 -11.34
N ARG A 190 -0.81 14.79 -11.50
CA ARG A 190 -0.23 16.11 -11.80
C ARG A 190 -0.64 16.62 -13.17
N TYR A 191 -0.87 15.73 -14.13
CA TYR A 191 -1.11 16.07 -15.52
C TYR A 191 -2.58 15.98 -15.95
N LEU A 192 -3.39 15.18 -15.28
CA LEU A 192 -4.83 15.14 -15.53
C LEU A 192 -5.54 16.37 -14.97
N ASN A 193 -6.39 16.97 -15.79
CA ASN A 193 -7.36 18.00 -15.41
C ASN A 193 -8.61 17.32 -14.87
#